data_AF-A0A812FXZ3-F1
#
_entry.id   AF-A0A812FXZ3-F1
#
_cell.length_a   1.000
_cell.length_b   1.000
_cell.length_c   1.000
_cell.angle_alpha   90.00
_cell.angle_beta   90.00
_cell.angle_gamma   90.00
#
_symmetry.space_group_name_H-M   'P 1'
#
loop_
_entity.id
_entity.type
_entity.pdbx_description
1 polymer ?
#
loop_
_entity_poly.entity_id
_entity_poly.type
_entity_poly.pdbx_seq_one_letter_code
_entity_poly.pdbx_strand_id
1 'polypeptide(L)'
;MNIDKKTALGAIATLLLIVSVDTLAKEVKHHEALPCEVPKHSFSGSPTQAEFDVFSWKTFIALNQSASTSTRGEPAKPCKLPSVSERPVWLTYKDSQQVFLADGQDPGSWNDGYSGYGDQKGKSPFATSQIAKASANAAIKAHEEAVGGWLIDQMDEPTYFQMWVNETWYDYVHGNKLYDKANFDDVSSISFPNWSMEIKSAWRKLPEDNADLAKRYITQRAQVVVFDKEGNPIPDGDTGQYKTKPALLGLVGFHQIVKVPGFKQWIWGTFEHIDNVPPALYDKDAKKVVSQPEEGMKYTYFNAEASAKETNQPPCGLSNTTNCLPFTTPNPLARYTPIYASAAKLNSEFELKLKGTVLENYQLISTQWPTDPNNPSNPLGTPTPTPLANTTMESYIQSSSNCINCHSTATLPDNGIKADYSFLFFEAHSSDK
;
A
#
# COMPACT_ATOMS: atom_id res chain seq x y z
N MET A 1 -58.92 -54.79 -10.77
CA MET A 1 -57.68 -54.20 -11.31
C MET A 1 -57.09 -53.35 -10.19
N ASN A 2 -56.21 -53.88 -9.36
CA ASN A 2 -54.76 -54.07 -9.58
C ASN A 2 -53.97 -52.77 -9.83
N ILE A 3 -53.39 -52.22 -8.75
CA ILE A 3 -51.98 -51.80 -8.51
C ILE A 3 -51.10 -51.74 -9.79
N ASP A 4 -50.28 -50.71 -10.09
CA ASP A 4 -49.14 -50.22 -9.31
C ASP A 4 -48.27 -49.18 -10.10
N LYS A 5 -47.30 -48.53 -9.44
CA LYS A 5 -46.17 -47.69 -9.95
C LYS A 5 -46.56 -46.29 -10.44
N LYS A 6 -45.82 -45.19 -10.18
CA LYS A 6 -44.51 -44.91 -9.54
C LYS A 6 -44.46 -43.37 -9.29
N THR A 7 -43.71 -42.74 -8.37
CA THR A 7 -42.76 -43.13 -7.29
C THR A 7 -42.78 -42.02 -6.21
N ALA A 8 -42.28 -42.27 -4.98
CA ALA A 8 -42.02 -41.21 -3.98
C ALA A 8 -40.54 -40.77 -3.98
N LEU A 9 -40.25 -39.50 -3.65
CA LEU A 9 -39.07 -39.12 -2.84
C LEU A 9 -39.14 -37.67 -2.30
N GLY A 10 -39.03 -37.54 -0.98
CA GLY A 10 -38.40 -36.42 -0.25
C GLY A 10 -38.71 -34.96 -0.63
N ALA A 11 -39.72 -34.36 0.03
CA ALA A 11 -39.71 -32.93 0.26
C ALA A 11 -38.64 -32.59 1.31
N ILE A 12 -37.47 -32.11 0.88
CA ILE A 12 -36.47 -31.53 1.79
C ILE A 12 -37.00 -30.15 2.22
N ALA A 13 -37.45 -30.05 3.46
CA ALA A 13 -37.76 -28.77 4.08
C ALA A 13 -36.44 -28.03 4.35
N THR A 14 -36.01 -27.18 3.42
CA THR A 14 -34.94 -26.22 3.67
C THR A 14 -35.40 -25.25 4.74
N LEU A 15 -34.98 -25.50 5.98
CA LEU A 15 -35.23 -24.61 7.11
C LEU A 15 -34.39 -23.34 6.90
N LEU A 16 -34.93 -22.35 6.17
CA LEU A 16 -34.36 -21.01 6.15
C LEU A 16 -34.45 -20.45 7.57
N LEU A 17 -33.32 -20.48 8.27
CA LEU A 17 -33.05 -19.61 9.40
C LEU A 17 -33.04 -18.17 8.88
N ILE A 18 -34.23 -17.55 8.85
CA ILE A 18 -34.37 -16.10 8.75
C ILE A 18 -33.90 -15.53 10.08
N VAL A 19 -32.59 -15.45 10.25
CA VAL A 19 -31.98 -14.63 11.28
C VAL A 19 -32.21 -13.19 10.84
N SER A 20 -33.06 -12.46 11.54
CA SER A 20 -33.29 -11.05 11.18
C SER A 20 -31.99 -10.27 11.35
N VAL A 21 -31.85 -9.19 10.57
CA VAL A 21 -30.69 -8.30 10.65
C VAL A 21 -30.51 -7.77 12.08
N ASP A 22 -31.61 -7.56 12.81
CA ASP A 22 -31.62 -7.17 14.23
C ASP A 22 -31.09 -8.25 15.19
N THR A 23 -31.22 -9.54 14.87
CA THR A 23 -30.66 -10.62 15.70
C THR A 23 -29.15 -10.73 15.50
N LEU A 24 -28.68 -10.64 14.24
CA LEU A 24 -27.23 -10.56 13.93
C LEU A 24 -26.60 -9.31 14.58
N ALA A 25 -27.27 -8.15 14.49
CA ALA A 25 -26.82 -6.92 15.13
C ALA A 25 -26.82 -6.97 16.67
N LYS A 26 -27.55 -7.92 17.29
CA LYS A 26 -27.56 -8.11 18.75
C LYS A 26 -26.44 -9.01 19.27
N GLU A 27 -25.96 -9.98 18.48
CA GLU A 27 -24.83 -10.83 18.89
C GLU A 27 -23.47 -10.12 18.70
N VAL A 28 -23.35 -9.15 17.79
CA VAL A 28 -22.15 -8.29 17.66
C VAL A 28 -22.11 -7.17 18.73
N LYS A 29 -22.40 -7.53 19.98
CA LYS A 29 -22.33 -6.63 21.16
C LYS A 29 -21.09 -6.78 22.04
N HIS A 30 -20.04 -7.40 21.50
CA HIS A 30 -18.67 -7.06 21.85
C HIS A 30 -18.00 -6.37 20.65
N HIS A 31 -18.18 -5.06 20.55
CA HIS A 31 -17.22 -4.24 19.81
C HIS A 31 -15.91 -4.26 20.59
N GLU A 32 -15.02 -5.19 20.24
CA GLU A 32 -13.59 -5.06 20.57
C GLU A 32 -13.16 -3.68 20.04
N ALA A 33 -12.63 -2.82 20.92
CA ALA A 33 -12.29 -1.46 20.55
C ALA A 33 -11.29 -1.46 19.38
N LEU A 34 -11.50 -0.57 18.41
CA LEU A 34 -10.56 -0.41 17.30
C LEU A 34 -9.15 -0.14 17.86
N PRO A 35 -8.10 -0.81 17.37
CA PRO A 35 -6.76 -0.69 17.92
C PRO A 35 -6.27 0.75 17.76
N CYS A 36 -5.83 1.33 18.88
CA CYS A 36 -5.25 2.68 18.91
C CYS A 36 -3.78 2.69 18.48
N GLU A 37 -3.03 1.64 18.82
CA GLU A 37 -1.61 1.49 18.55
C GLU A 37 -1.36 0.19 17.76
N VAL A 38 -0.27 0.16 17.01
CA VAL A 38 0.12 -1.03 16.21
C VAL A 38 0.31 -2.23 17.15
N PRO A 39 -0.37 -3.36 16.93
CA PRO A 39 -0.28 -4.50 17.83
C PRO A 39 1.15 -5.04 17.93
N LYS A 40 1.76 -4.97 19.11
CA LYS A 40 3.05 -5.61 19.40
C LYS A 40 2.85 -7.12 19.63
N HIS A 41 2.45 -7.82 18.58
CA HIS A 41 2.03 -9.23 18.57
C HIS A 41 3.15 -10.19 18.17
N SER A 42 3.53 -11.11 19.04
CA SER A 42 4.36 -12.27 18.69
C SER A 42 3.48 -13.44 18.26
N PHE A 43 3.62 -13.92 17.01
CA PHE A 43 2.95 -15.15 16.60
C PHE A 43 3.61 -16.36 17.27
N SER A 44 2.81 -17.32 17.71
CA SER A 44 3.29 -18.52 18.44
C SER A 44 2.76 -19.81 17.80
N GLY A 45 3.54 -20.89 17.91
CA GLY A 45 3.18 -22.18 17.31
C GLY A 45 3.23 -22.16 15.78
N SER A 46 2.11 -22.52 15.14
CA SER A 46 1.96 -22.55 13.68
C SER A 46 0.86 -21.58 13.26
N PRO A 47 1.16 -20.28 13.13
CA PRO A 47 0.15 -19.26 12.84
C PRO A 47 -0.50 -19.48 11.48
N THR A 48 -1.79 -19.16 11.41
CA THR A 48 -2.63 -19.30 10.23
C THR A 48 -2.66 -18.02 9.40
N GLN A 49 -3.02 -18.14 8.11
CA GLN A 49 -3.22 -16.99 7.23
C GLN A 49 -4.18 -15.95 7.83
N ALA A 50 -5.24 -16.40 8.51
CA ALA A 50 -6.23 -15.52 9.12
C ALA A 50 -5.65 -14.69 10.28
N GLU A 51 -4.68 -15.21 11.04
CA GLU A 51 -4.01 -14.45 12.11
C GLU A 51 -3.11 -13.34 11.55
N PHE A 52 -2.40 -13.60 10.45
CA PHE A 52 -1.65 -12.56 9.74
C PHE A 52 -2.57 -11.52 9.09
N ASP A 53 -3.68 -11.94 8.48
CA ASP A 53 -4.67 -11.03 7.90
C ASP A 53 -5.37 -10.16 8.97
N VAL A 54 -5.67 -10.71 10.15
CA VAL A 54 -6.17 -9.95 11.32
C VAL A 54 -5.11 -9.00 11.87
N PHE A 55 -3.85 -9.42 11.95
CA PHE A 55 -2.73 -8.56 12.36
C PHE A 55 -2.56 -7.38 11.39
N SER A 56 -2.62 -7.63 10.08
CA SER A 56 -2.55 -6.59 9.06
C SER A 56 -3.70 -5.60 9.19
N TRP A 57 -4.95 -6.07 9.32
CA TRP A 57 -6.10 -5.19 9.53
C TRP A 57 -5.99 -4.35 10.81
N LYS A 58 -5.60 -4.97 11.93
CA LYS A 58 -5.42 -4.24 13.19
C LYS A 58 -4.28 -3.21 13.10
N THR A 59 -3.21 -3.52 12.37
CA THR A 59 -2.12 -2.58 12.07
C THR A 59 -2.59 -1.42 11.20
N PHE A 60 -3.33 -1.69 10.11
CA PHE A 60 -3.87 -0.66 9.20
C PHE A 60 -4.80 0.32 9.93
N ILE A 61 -5.68 -0.19 10.81
CA ILE A 61 -6.57 0.64 11.61
C ILE A 61 -5.79 1.50 12.61
N ALA A 62 -4.78 0.95 13.28
CA ALA A 62 -3.95 1.69 14.24
C ALA A 62 -3.12 2.80 13.57
N LEU A 63 -2.50 2.49 12.43
CA LEU A 63 -1.78 3.47 11.61
C LEU A 63 -2.72 4.59 11.16
N ASN A 64 -4.00 4.26 10.87
CA ASN A 64 -5.02 5.22 10.47
C ASN A 64 -5.87 5.78 11.63
N GLN A 65 -5.38 5.80 12.87
CA GLN A 65 -5.91 6.70 13.89
C GLN A 65 -5.44 8.14 13.63
N SER A 66 -6.18 9.14 14.10
CA SER A 66 -5.73 10.54 14.10
C SER A 66 -4.40 10.65 14.83
N ALA A 67 -3.43 11.33 14.25
CA ALA A 67 -2.10 11.49 14.85
C ALA A 67 -2.09 12.47 16.03
N SER A 68 -1.15 12.27 16.95
CA SER A 68 -0.73 13.27 17.94
C SER A 68 -0.27 14.55 17.23
N THR A 69 -0.45 15.72 17.87
CA THR A 69 0.10 16.99 17.38
C THR A 69 1.48 17.32 17.97
N SER A 70 1.93 16.57 18.98
CA SER A 70 3.21 16.81 19.67
C SER A 70 4.31 15.82 19.31
N THR A 71 3.94 14.60 18.89
CA THR A 71 4.87 13.47 18.77
C THR A 71 4.66 12.77 17.44
N ARG A 72 5.74 12.60 16.68
CA ARG A 72 5.73 11.82 15.44
C ARG A 72 5.49 10.34 15.74
N GLY A 73 4.54 9.73 15.05
CA GLY A 73 4.25 8.29 15.13
C GLY A 73 3.35 7.85 16.28
N GLU A 74 2.82 8.77 17.09
CA GLU A 74 1.82 8.47 18.13
C GLU A 74 0.38 8.80 17.67
N PRO A 75 -0.64 8.06 18.13
CA PRO A 75 -2.04 8.46 18.00
C PRO A 75 -2.41 9.62 18.95
N ALA A 76 -3.42 10.40 18.55
CA ALA A 76 -4.09 11.35 19.42
C ALA A 76 -4.74 10.65 20.61
N LYS A 77 -4.84 11.34 21.74
CA LYS A 77 -5.39 10.82 23.01
C LYS A 77 -6.58 11.72 23.41
N PRO A 78 -7.83 11.24 23.42
CA PRO A 78 -8.28 9.88 23.09
C PRO A 78 -8.19 9.57 21.59
N CYS A 79 -8.07 8.28 21.28
CA CYS A 79 -7.92 7.76 19.93
C CYS A 79 -9.25 7.86 19.16
N LYS A 80 -9.16 8.23 17.88
CA LYS A 80 -10.28 8.31 16.94
C LYS A 80 -9.76 8.22 15.51
N LEU A 81 -10.57 7.72 14.57
CA LEU A 81 -10.23 7.77 13.15
C LEU A 81 -10.25 9.23 12.64
N PRO A 82 -9.37 9.58 11.68
CA PRO A 82 -9.25 10.94 11.16
C PRO A 82 -10.45 11.33 10.30
N SER A 83 -10.84 12.59 10.42
CA SER A 83 -11.63 13.28 9.39
C SER A 83 -10.74 13.69 8.19
N VAL A 84 -11.35 14.13 7.09
CA VAL A 84 -10.66 14.58 5.85
C VAL A 84 -9.58 15.67 6.09
N SER A 85 -9.72 16.44 7.17
CA SER A 85 -8.75 17.49 7.58
C SER A 85 -7.68 17.01 8.57
N GLU A 86 -7.75 15.79 9.07
CA GLU A 86 -6.85 15.25 10.09
C GLU A 86 -5.88 14.23 9.49
N ARG A 87 -4.64 14.21 9.98
CA ARG A 87 -3.63 13.25 9.50
C ARG A 87 -3.73 11.93 10.27
N PRO A 88 -3.72 10.77 9.60
CA PRO A 88 -3.46 9.49 10.24
C PRO A 88 -2.03 9.43 10.83
N VAL A 89 -1.80 8.56 11.83
CA VAL A 89 -0.50 8.37 12.51
C VAL A 89 0.65 8.17 11.53
N TRP A 90 0.48 7.28 10.54
CA TRP A 90 1.56 6.96 9.60
C TRP A 90 1.97 8.14 8.71
N LEU A 91 1.06 9.09 8.44
CA LEU A 91 1.39 10.34 7.74
C LEU A 91 2.15 11.36 8.59
N THR A 92 2.51 10.99 9.81
CA THR A 92 3.53 11.71 10.56
C THR A 92 4.91 11.08 10.41
N TYR A 93 5.05 9.80 10.06
CA TYR A 93 6.37 9.13 9.89
C TYR A 93 7.30 9.91 8.95
N LYS A 94 8.62 9.67 9.02
CA LYS A 94 9.54 10.26 8.03
C LYS A 94 9.37 9.53 6.70
N ASP A 95 9.21 10.28 5.63
CA ASP A 95 9.32 9.77 4.27
C ASP A 95 10.80 9.63 3.85
N SER A 96 11.09 8.93 2.75
CA SER A 96 12.47 8.71 2.28
C SER A 96 13.25 10.02 2.05
N GLN A 97 12.61 11.09 1.59
CA GLN A 97 13.25 12.39 1.35
C GLN A 97 13.57 13.14 2.66
N GLN A 98 12.99 12.72 3.79
CA GLN A 98 13.33 13.18 5.14
C GLN A 98 14.38 12.32 5.84
N VAL A 99 14.77 11.20 5.24
CA VAL A 99 15.85 10.31 5.72
C VAL A 99 17.13 10.58 4.93
N PHE A 100 17.04 10.54 3.61
CA PHE A 100 18.18 10.64 2.71
C PHE A 100 18.26 12.04 2.13
N LEU A 101 18.88 12.95 2.89
CA LEU A 101 19.09 14.33 2.45
C LEU A 101 20.19 14.41 1.40
N ALA A 102 20.14 15.45 0.56
CA ALA A 102 21.19 15.75 -0.40
C ALA A 102 22.57 15.90 0.27
N ASP A 103 23.62 15.51 -0.44
CA ASP A 103 25.02 15.51 0.04
C ASP A 103 25.24 14.69 1.34
N GLY A 104 24.43 13.64 1.59
CA GLY A 104 24.56 12.78 2.76
C GLY A 104 24.33 13.50 4.10
N GLN A 105 23.59 14.61 4.09
CA GLN A 105 23.38 15.41 5.31
C GLN A 105 22.60 14.64 6.38
N ASP A 106 22.97 14.90 7.64
CA ASP A 106 22.30 14.36 8.82
C ASP A 106 20.81 14.79 8.86
N PRO A 107 19.85 13.85 8.82
CA PRO A 107 18.42 14.14 8.86
C PRO A 107 17.89 14.59 10.24
N GLY A 108 18.76 14.68 11.25
CA GLY A 108 18.47 15.18 12.60
C GLY A 108 17.71 14.19 13.47
N SER A 109 17.04 14.68 14.52
CA SER A 109 16.19 13.83 15.36
C SER A 109 14.91 13.37 14.64
N TRP A 110 14.27 12.33 15.17
CA TRP A 110 12.98 11.82 14.68
C TRP A 110 11.88 12.90 14.63
N ASN A 111 11.85 13.80 15.63
CA ASN A 111 10.87 14.87 15.74
C ASN A 111 11.35 16.21 15.13
N ASP A 112 12.54 16.28 14.52
CA ASP A 112 13.02 17.51 13.88
C ASP A 112 12.11 17.91 12.72
N GLY A 113 11.85 19.22 12.62
CA GLY A 113 10.90 19.80 11.67
C GLY A 113 9.42 19.47 11.93
N TYR A 114 9.09 18.62 12.92
CA TYR A 114 7.72 18.23 13.21
C TYR A 114 7.01 19.29 14.06
N SER A 115 6.10 20.03 13.44
CA SER A 115 5.31 21.11 14.09
C SER A 115 3.87 20.71 14.43
N GLY A 116 3.52 19.42 14.28
CA GLY A 116 2.13 18.96 14.29
C GLY A 116 1.29 19.53 13.15
N TYR A 117 0.02 19.14 13.05
CA TYR A 117 -0.93 19.81 12.14
C TYR A 117 -1.63 20.98 12.84
N GLY A 118 -0.87 22.04 13.14
CA GLY A 118 -1.38 23.28 13.72
C GLY A 118 -1.74 24.33 12.67
N ASP A 119 -3.01 24.38 12.23
CA ASP A 119 -3.65 25.45 11.42
C ASP A 119 -2.84 26.04 10.25
N GLN A 120 -2.02 25.25 9.57
CA GLN A 120 -1.26 25.69 8.40
C GLN A 120 -2.15 25.76 7.14
N LYS A 121 -3.05 26.75 7.09
CA LYS A 121 -3.79 27.13 5.87
C LYS A 121 -2.81 27.41 4.73
N GLY A 122 -2.71 26.47 3.79
CA GLY A 122 -1.95 26.63 2.54
C GLY A 122 -0.45 26.33 2.61
N LYS A 123 0.10 25.90 3.75
CA LYS A 123 1.50 25.47 3.87
C LYS A 123 1.59 24.06 4.44
N SER A 124 1.56 23.03 3.59
CA SER A 124 2.09 21.73 4.03
C SER A 124 3.57 21.92 4.34
N PRO A 125 4.07 21.63 5.56
CA PRO A 125 5.51 21.67 5.84
C PRO A 125 6.29 20.61 5.05
N PHE A 126 5.56 19.67 4.46
CA PHE A 126 6.05 18.53 3.73
C PHE A 126 5.76 18.81 2.25
N ALA A 127 6.73 19.44 1.60
CA ALA A 127 6.84 19.52 0.14
C ALA A 127 7.57 18.27 -0.38
N THR A 128 7.11 17.09 0.05
CA THR A 128 7.57 15.80 -0.48
C THR A 128 7.29 15.78 -1.97
N SER A 129 8.32 15.73 -2.81
CA SER A 129 8.16 15.70 -4.25
C SER A 129 7.60 14.34 -4.64
N GLN A 130 6.28 14.31 -4.75
CA GLN A 130 5.50 13.13 -5.10
C GLN A 130 5.88 12.64 -6.50
N ILE A 131 6.52 11.47 -6.58
CA ILE A 131 7.02 10.90 -7.84
C ILE A 131 5.89 10.08 -8.48
N ALA A 132 5.56 10.42 -9.72
CA ALA A 132 4.57 9.71 -10.55
C ALA A 132 5.19 8.92 -11.70
N LYS A 133 6.51 9.06 -11.93
CA LYS A 133 7.26 8.41 -13.00
C LYS A 133 8.64 8.06 -12.46
N ALA A 134 9.05 6.81 -12.67
CA ALA A 134 10.35 6.30 -12.26
C ALA A 134 11.51 7.24 -12.66
N SER A 135 12.47 7.38 -11.75
CA SER A 135 13.70 8.14 -11.98
C SER A 135 14.55 7.51 -13.09
N ALA A 136 15.45 8.29 -13.70
CA ALA A 136 16.28 7.81 -14.80
C ALA A 136 17.41 6.84 -14.38
N ASN A 137 17.58 6.55 -13.09
CA ASN A 137 18.74 5.86 -12.55
C ASN A 137 18.58 4.33 -12.62
N ALA A 138 19.56 3.62 -13.20
CA ALA A 138 19.41 2.22 -13.61
C ALA A 138 19.26 1.22 -12.45
N ALA A 139 19.67 1.58 -11.23
CA ALA A 139 19.43 0.75 -10.04
C ALA A 139 18.06 1.02 -9.41
N ILE A 140 17.62 2.29 -9.37
CA ILE A 140 16.28 2.68 -8.92
C ILE A 140 15.23 2.13 -9.88
N LYS A 141 15.54 2.04 -11.18
CA LYS A 141 14.77 1.29 -12.18
C LYS A 141 14.41 -0.12 -11.72
N ALA A 142 15.29 -0.93 -11.13
CA ALA A 142 14.89 -2.28 -10.68
C ALA A 142 13.84 -2.26 -9.54
N HIS A 143 13.79 -1.18 -8.74
CA HIS A 143 12.83 -0.98 -7.67
C HIS A 143 11.52 -0.32 -8.13
N GLU A 144 11.58 0.58 -9.12
CA GLU A 144 10.44 1.29 -9.71
C GLU A 144 9.79 0.54 -10.89
N GLU A 145 10.57 -0.22 -11.67
CA GLU A 145 10.12 -1.08 -12.79
C GLU A 145 9.47 -2.39 -12.31
N ALA A 146 9.51 -2.69 -11.01
CA ALA A 146 8.65 -3.72 -10.40
C ALA A 146 7.15 -3.49 -10.72
N VAL A 147 6.78 -2.29 -11.16
CA VAL A 147 5.43 -1.95 -11.65
C VAL A 147 5.42 -1.25 -13.02
N GLY A 148 6.47 -1.43 -13.85
CA GLY A 148 6.46 -1.10 -15.28
C GLY A 148 6.21 0.37 -15.68
N GLY A 149 6.47 1.35 -14.82
CA GLY A 149 6.47 2.78 -15.18
C GLY A 149 5.51 3.62 -14.35
N TRP A 150 4.66 4.40 -15.03
CA TRP A 150 3.66 5.26 -14.39
C TRP A 150 2.24 4.67 -14.47
N LEU A 151 1.30 5.28 -13.74
CA LEU A 151 -0.10 4.89 -13.71
C LEU A 151 -1.00 6.14 -13.76
N ILE A 152 -1.65 6.40 -14.90
CA ILE A 152 -2.63 7.49 -15.07
C ILE A 152 -4.03 6.95 -14.78
N ASP A 153 -4.82 7.69 -14.00
CA ASP A 153 -6.20 7.34 -13.64
C ASP A 153 -7.21 7.70 -14.76
N GLN A 154 -8.47 7.29 -14.62
CA GLN A 154 -9.54 7.56 -15.60
C GLN A 154 -10.02 9.04 -15.61
N MET A 155 -9.31 9.95 -14.95
CA MET A 155 -9.49 11.42 -15.00
C MET A 155 -8.25 12.12 -15.57
N ASP A 156 -7.37 11.39 -16.27
CA ASP A 156 -6.11 11.84 -16.86
C ASP A 156 -5.08 12.38 -15.84
N GLU A 157 -5.24 12.09 -14.54
CA GLU A 157 -4.28 12.50 -13.50
C GLU A 157 -3.33 11.35 -13.12
N PRO A 158 -2.04 11.64 -12.89
CA PRO A 158 -1.09 10.63 -12.48
C PRO A 158 -1.31 10.15 -11.04
N THR A 159 -0.96 8.88 -10.82
CA THR A 159 -0.83 8.28 -9.48
C THR A 159 0.54 8.59 -8.92
N TYR A 160 0.58 9.03 -7.66
CA TYR A 160 1.79 9.43 -6.96
C TYR A 160 2.19 8.40 -5.89
N PHE A 161 3.48 8.17 -5.68
CA PHE A 161 3.99 7.18 -4.73
C PHE A 161 4.92 7.79 -3.69
N GLN A 162 4.81 7.30 -2.45
CA GLN A 162 5.70 7.65 -1.33
C GLN A 162 6.09 6.42 -0.52
N MET A 163 7.25 6.50 0.12
CA MET A 163 7.79 5.50 1.04
C MET A 163 8.03 6.16 2.39
N TRP A 164 7.61 5.50 3.47
CA TRP A 164 7.64 6.03 4.84
C TRP A 164 8.22 5.00 5.80
N VAL A 165 8.90 5.46 6.84
CA VAL A 165 9.59 4.63 7.82
C VAL A 165 9.25 5.06 9.24
N ASN A 166 9.03 4.10 10.14
CA ASN A 166 8.75 4.42 11.55
C ASN A 166 10.03 4.74 12.35
N GLU A 167 9.86 5.25 13.57
CA GLU A 167 10.95 5.63 14.48
C GLU A 167 11.99 4.50 14.66
N THR A 168 11.52 3.27 14.84
CA THR A 168 12.38 2.09 15.05
C THR A 168 13.25 1.74 13.83
N TRP A 169 12.77 2.00 12.61
CA TRP A 169 13.57 1.92 11.39
C TRP A 169 14.53 3.13 11.30
N TYR A 170 14.03 4.32 11.58
CA TYR A 170 14.78 5.58 11.50
C TYR A 170 16.00 5.60 12.41
N ASP A 171 15.81 5.26 13.69
CA ASP A 171 16.87 5.23 14.70
C ASP A 171 17.98 4.24 14.35
N TYR A 172 17.65 3.15 13.65
CA TYR A 172 18.66 2.22 13.15
C TYR A 172 19.50 2.83 12.03
N VAL A 173 18.87 3.47 11.04
CA VAL A 173 19.58 4.13 9.93
C VAL A 173 20.39 5.32 10.42
N HIS A 174 19.80 6.20 11.23
CA HIS A 174 20.45 7.35 11.83
C HIS A 174 21.60 6.94 12.78
N GLY A 175 21.36 6.00 13.69
CA GLY A 175 22.37 5.54 14.66
C GLY A 175 23.58 4.85 14.04
N ASN A 176 23.44 4.26 12.85
CA ASN A 176 24.54 3.66 12.08
C ASN A 176 25.04 4.57 10.94
N LYS A 177 24.59 5.82 10.84
CA LYS A 177 24.90 6.80 9.78
C LYS A 177 24.58 6.35 8.35
N LEU A 178 23.64 5.42 8.19
CA LEU A 178 23.26 4.84 6.91
C LEU A 178 22.36 5.76 6.06
N TYR A 179 22.11 6.99 6.50
CA TYR A 179 21.51 8.05 5.67
C TYR A 179 22.52 8.63 4.65
N ASP A 180 23.82 8.48 4.93
CA ASP A 180 24.92 8.93 4.08
C ASP A 180 25.61 7.73 3.44
N LYS A 181 25.54 7.68 2.12
CA LYS A 181 26.09 6.61 1.28
C LYS A 181 27.61 6.44 1.45
N ALA A 182 28.35 7.48 1.85
CA ALA A 182 29.79 7.39 2.10
C ALA A 182 30.14 6.33 3.18
N ASN A 183 29.22 6.03 4.09
CA ASN A 183 29.42 5.04 5.15
C ASN A 183 29.10 3.59 4.70
N PHE A 184 28.66 3.35 3.45
CA PHE A 184 28.21 2.02 3.02
C PHE A 184 29.34 0.99 2.88
N ASP A 185 30.56 1.41 2.57
CA ASP A 185 31.71 0.51 2.41
C ASP A 185 32.22 -0.07 3.76
N ASP A 186 31.93 0.60 4.88
CA ASP A 186 32.22 0.11 6.23
C ASP A 186 31.14 -0.85 6.78
N VAL A 187 30.02 -1.02 6.07
CA VAL A 187 28.93 -1.92 6.49
C VAL A 187 29.34 -3.37 6.27
N SER A 188 29.08 -4.23 7.25
CA SER A 188 29.23 -5.69 7.12
C SER A 188 27.90 -6.42 6.94
N SER A 189 26.81 -5.87 7.48
CA SER A 189 25.45 -6.38 7.30
C SER A 189 24.41 -5.32 7.68
N ILE A 190 23.26 -5.35 7.01
CA ILE A 190 22.04 -4.66 7.46
C ILE A 190 21.14 -5.67 8.16
N SER A 191 20.61 -5.30 9.32
CA SER A 191 19.65 -6.10 10.09
C SER A 191 18.82 -5.15 10.94
N PHE A 192 17.63 -4.80 10.46
CA PHE A 192 16.72 -3.92 11.17
C PHE A 192 16.25 -4.54 12.50
N PRO A 193 16.02 -3.73 13.54
CA PRO A 193 15.42 -4.21 14.79
C PRO A 193 13.98 -4.68 14.59
N ASN A 194 13.49 -5.51 15.52
CA ASN A 194 12.07 -5.86 15.57
C ASN A 194 11.23 -4.59 15.75
N TRP A 195 10.06 -4.56 15.11
CA TRP A 195 9.15 -3.42 14.99
C TRP A 195 9.61 -2.29 14.07
N SER A 196 10.73 -2.42 13.34
CA SER A 196 10.94 -1.61 12.14
C SER A 196 9.80 -1.85 11.15
N MET A 197 9.35 -0.76 10.51
CA MET A 197 8.24 -0.74 9.58
C MET A 197 8.57 0.15 8.39
N GLU A 198 8.23 -0.32 7.20
CA GLU A 198 8.14 0.52 6.00
C GLU A 198 6.70 0.51 5.48
N ILE A 199 6.30 1.62 4.87
CA ILE A 199 5.00 1.80 4.23
C ILE A 199 5.25 2.35 2.83
N LYS A 200 4.62 1.74 1.81
CA LYS A 200 4.55 2.33 0.45
C LYS A 200 3.10 2.71 0.17
N SER A 201 2.86 3.97 -0.17
CA SER A 201 1.52 4.53 -0.39
C SER A 201 1.36 5.05 -1.81
N ALA A 202 0.25 4.72 -2.47
CA ALA A 202 -0.15 5.19 -3.78
C ALA A 202 -1.35 6.14 -3.65
N TRP A 203 -1.33 7.24 -4.38
CA TRP A 203 -2.24 8.37 -4.23
C TRP A 203 -2.80 8.84 -5.57
N ARG A 204 -4.12 9.04 -5.65
CA ARG A 204 -4.75 9.79 -6.75
C ARG A 204 -4.95 11.24 -6.37
N LYS A 205 -4.94 12.15 -7.35
CA LYS A 205 -5.44 13.52 -7.15
C LYS A 205 -6.96 13.53 -7.08
N LEU A 206 -7.51 14.24 -6.09
CA LEU A 206 -8.95 14.45 -5.95
C LEU A 206 -9.36 15.83 -6.51
N PRO A 207 -10.53 15.96 -7.17
CA PRO A 207 -11.09 17.25 -7.53
C PRO A 207 -11.38 18.09 -6.28
N GLU A 208 -10.89 19.33 -6.22
CA GLU A 208 -11.04 20.18 -5.04
C GLU A 208 -12.49 20.67 -4.81
N ASP A 209 -13.33 20.61 -5.84
CA ASP A 209 -14.75 20.95 -5.82
C ASP A 209 -15.66 19.77 -5.40
N ASN A 210 -15.11 18.56 -5.23
CA ASN A 210 -15.87 17.36 -4.89
C ASN A 210 -15.61 16.88 -3.44
N ALA A 211 -16.16 17.63 -2.48
CA ALA A 211 -16.03 17.33 -1.05
C ALA A 211 -16.69 16.01 -0.61
N ASP A 212 -17.68 15.49 -1.36
CA ASP A 212 -18.32 14.21 -1.04
C ASP A 212 -17.47 13.02 -1.47
N LEU A 213 -16.81 13.10 -2.64
CA LEU A 213 -15.82 12.11 -3.05
C LEU A 213 -14.66 12.04 -2.04
N ALA A 214 -14.16 13.19 -1.57
CA ALA A 214 -13.07 13.25 -0.61
C ALA A 214 -13.35 12.52 0.72
N LYS A 215 -14.62 12.39 1.14
CA LYS A 215 -15.00 11.65 2.36
C LYS A 215 -14.80 10.14 2.25
N ARG A 216 -14.64 9.59 1.04
CA ARG A 216 -14.38 8.15 0.81
C ARG A 216 -12.92 7.77 1.06
N TYR A 217 -12.00 8.73 0.95
CA TYR A 217 -10.56 8.48 0.98
C TYR A 217 -9.90 8.92 2.30
N ILE A 218 -8.87 8.19 2.74
CA ILE A 218 -7.83 8.76 3.59
C ILE A 218 -7.11 9.83 2.76
N THR A 219 -7.08 11.08 3.24
CA THR A 219 -6.60 12.22 2.45
C THR A 219 -5.37 12.92 3.01
N GLN A 220 -4.57 13.50 2.12
CA GLN A 220 -3.49 14.43 2.45
C GLN A 220 -3.49 15.63 1.50
N ARG A 221 -3.16 16.82 2.01
CA ARG A 221 -2.72 17.95 1.18
C ARG A 221 -1.20 17.90 1.00
N ALA A 222 -0.74 17.90 -0.25
CA ALA A 222 0.67 17.81 -0.62
C ALA A 222 1.00 18.85 -1.72
N GLN A 223 2.30 19.10 -1.91
CA GLN A 223 2.81 19.71 -3.14
C GLN A 223 3.18 18.58 -4.10
N VAL A 224 2.59 18.56 -5.30
CA VAL A 224 2.87 17.53 -6.31
C VAL A 224 3.70 18.12 -7.45
N VAL A 225 4.63 17.33 -7.98
CA VAL A 225 5.47 17.73 -9.11
C VAL A 225 4.60 17.95 -10.36
N VAL A 226 4.93 19.00 -11.12
CA VAL A 226 4.31 19.28 -12.42
C VAL A 226 5.15 18.63 -13.51
N PHE A 227 4.51 17.84 -14.35
CA PHE A 227 5.12 17.11 -15.45
C PHE A 227 4.70 17.70 -16.81
N ASP A 228 5.53 17.54 -17.83
CA ASP A 228 5.13 17.72 -19.24
C ASP A 228 4.29 16.52 -19.74
N LYS A 229 3.85 16.57 -21.01
CA LYS A 229 3.02 15.52 -21.63
C LYS A 229 3.80 14.21 -21.91
N GLU A 230 5.12 14.27 -21.92
CA GLU A 230 6.04 13.14 -21.96
C GLU A 230 6.34 12.59 -20.54
N GLY A 231 5.81 13.23 -19.49
CA GLY A 231 5.97 12.85 -18.09
C GLY A 231 7.30 13.27 -17.47
N ASN A 232 8.04 14.22 -18.07
CA ASN A 232 9.27 14.72 -17.47
C ASN A 232 8.95 15.83 -16.46
N PRO A 233 9.58 15.85 -15.28
CA PRO A 233 9.33 16.88 -14.27
C PRO A 233 9.86 18.24 -14.75
N ILE A 234 9.03 19.28 -14.66
CA ILE A 234 9.36 20.61 -15.20
C ILE A 234 10.28 21.35 -14.21
N PRO A 235 11.49 21.80 -14.60
CA PRO A 235 12.39 22.55 -13.72
C PRO A 235 11.81 23.89 -13.23
N ASP A 236 12.12 24.26 -11.99
CA ASP A 236 11.79 25.57 -11.41
C ASP A 236 13.00 26.51 -11.45
N GLY A 237 13.27 27.04 -12.66
CA GLY A 237 14.46 27.83 -12.95
C GLY A 237 15.75 27.03 -12.82
N ASP A 238 16.85 27.73 -12.55
CA ASP A 238 18.19 27.15 -12.47
C ASP A 238 18.53 26.60 -11.07
N THR A 239 17.52 26.35 -10.24
CA THR A 239 17.67 25.96 -8.82
C THR A 239 17.99 24.48 -8.60
N GLY A 240 17.88 23.65 -9.64
CA GLY A 240 17.90 22.19 -9.53
C GLY A 240 16.61 21.58 -8.98
N GLN A 241 15.60 22.39 -8.64
CA GLN A 241 14.29 21.92 -8.16
C GLN A 241 13.27 21.80 -9.30
N TYR A 242 12.15 21.14 -9.03
CA TYR A 242 11.02 21.01 -9.95
C TYR A 242 9.83 21.86 -9.51
N LYS A 243 9.06 22.34 -10.49
CA LYS A 243 7.82 23.05 -10.24
C LYS A 243 6.83 22.13 -9.54
N THR A 244 6.18 22.67 -8.51
CA THR A 244 5.13 21.97 -7.78
C THR A 244 3.82 22.76 -7.78
N LYS A 245 2.70 22.06 -7.56
CA LYS A 245 1.37 22.64 -7.36
C LYS A 245 0.71 22.00 -6.13
N PRO A 246 -0.11 22.74 -5.35
CA PRO A 246 -0.85 22.14 -4.26
C PRO A 246 -1.92 21.18 -4.81
N ALA A 247 -2.13 20.06 -4.13
CA ALA A 247 -3.19 19.11 -4.44
C ALA A 247 -3.79 18.50 -3.17
N LEU A 248 -5.07 18.14 -3.23
CA LEU A 248 -5.67 17.17 -2.34
C LEU A 248 -5.49 15.77 -2.96
N LEU A 249 -4.89 14.86 -2.19
CA LEU A 249 -4.63 13.49 -2.58
C LEU A 249 -5.51 12.53 -1.77
N GLY A 250 -5.99 11.46 -2.41
CA GLY A 250 -6.71 10.35 -1.79
C GLY A 250 -5.93 9.04 -1.92
N LEU A 251 -5.80 8.30 -0.84
CA LEU A 251 -5.04 7.05 -0.79
C LEU A 251 -5.77 5.95 -1.57
N VAL A 252 -5.10 5.38 -2.58
CA VAL A 252 -5.64 4.31 -3.44
C VAL A 252 -4.96 2.96 -3.22
N GLY A 253 -3.71 2.95 -2.74
CA GLY A 253 -2.97 1.73 -2.43
C GLY A 253 -2.03 1.91 -1.26
N PHE A 254 -1.82 0.86 -0.48
CA PHE A 254 -1.08 0.93 0.78
C PHE A 254 -0.43 -0.42 1.11
N HIS A 255 0.89 -0.46 1.05
CA HIS A 255 1.70 -1.56 1.59
C HIS A 255 2.15 -1.18 2.99
N GLN A 256 2.07 -2.13 3.91
CA GLN A 256 2.65 -2.04 5.24
C GLN A 256 3.49 -3.30 5.47
N ILE A 257 4.77 -3.12 5.80
CA ILE A 257 5.69 -4.22 6.04
C ILE A 257 6.27 -4.05 7.44
N VAL A 258 6.26 -5.13 8.24
CA VAL A 258 6.66 -5.06 9.66
C VAL A 258 7.62 -6.19 9.99
N LYS A 259 8.75 -5.86 10.63
CA LYS A 259 9.67 -6.87 11.16
C LYS A 259 9.16 -7.39 12.50
N VAL A 260 8.48 -8.53 12.49
CA VAL A 260 7.88 -9.12 13.70
C VAL A 260 8.83 -10.15 14.34
N PRO A 261 8.98 -10.17 15.69
CA PRO A 261 9.76 -11.19 16.38
C PRO A 261 9.40 -12.62 15.94
N GLY A 262 10.42 -13.40 15.55
CA GLY A 262 10.27 -14.77 15.05
C GLY A 262 10.30 -14.91 13.52
N PHE A 263 10.20 -13.80 12.77
CA PHE A 263 10.21 -13.78 11.31
C PHE A 263 11.39 -12.96 10.78
N LYS A 264 12.30 -13.61 10.05
CA LYS A 264 13.46 -12.91 9.47
C LYS A 264 13.08 -12.08 8.25
N GLN A 265 12.07 -12.54 7.50
CA GLN A 265 11.70 -12.06 6.18
C GLN A 265 10.53 -11.06 6.19
N TRP A 266 10.21 -10.49 7.37
CA TRP A 266 9.12 -9.53 7.60
C TRP A 266 7.71 -10.08 7.29
N ILE A 267 6.68 -9.33 7.67
CA ILE A 267 5.26 -9.61 7.41
C ILE A 267 4.71 -8.51 6.50
N TRP A 268 4.03 -8.88 5.41
CA TRP A 268 3.74 -8.01 4.26
C TRP A 268 2.23 -7.86 4.02
N GLY A 269 1.61 -6.82 4.56
CA GLY A 269 0.19 -6.51 4.33
C GLY A 269 -0.01 -5.57 3.15
N THR A 270 -0.98 -5.83 2.28
CA THR A 270 -1.35 -4.92 1.18
C THR A 270 -2.85 -4.61 1.12
N PHE A 271 -3.15 -3.31 1.13
CA PHE A 271 -4.50 -2.74 1.12
C PHE A 271 -4.69 -1.83 -0.08
N GLU A 272 -5.91 -1.74 -0.57
CA GLU A 272 -6.30 -0.81 -1.64
C GLU A 272 -7.71 -0.28 -1.44
N HIS A 273 -8.01 0.83 -2.10
CA HIS A 273 -9.33 1.44 -2.08
C HIS A 273 -10.29 0.67 -3.00
N ILE A 274 -11.52 0.41 -2.53
CA ILE A 274 -12.49 -0.42 -3.26
C ILE A 274 -12.92 0.16 -4.61
N ASP A 275 -12.87 1.49 -4.77
CA ASP A 275 -13.17 2.16 -6.04
C ASP A 275 -11.99 2.14 -7.04
N ASN A 276 -10.91 1.38 -6.82
CA ASN A 276 -9.81 1.29 -7.78
C ASN A 276 -10.25 0.61 -9.08
N VAL A 277 -10.81 -0.58 -8.95
CA VAL A 277 -11.35 -1.44 -10.02
C VAL A 277 -12.55 -2.21 -9.46
N PRO A 278 -13.46 -2.74 -10.31
CA PRO A 278 -14.55 -3.57 -9.85
C PRO A 278 -14.10 -4.78 -9.01
N PRO A 279 -14.95 -5.26 -8.09
CA PRO A 279 -14.89 -6.63 -7.61
C PRO A 279 -14.80 -7.60 -8.81
N ALA A 280 -14.09 -8.72 -8.66
CA ALA A 280 -13.93 -9.67 -9.74
C ALA A 280 -14.08 -11.10 -9.25
N LEU A 281 -14.73 -11.94 -10.06
CA LEU A 281 -15.02 -13.33 -9.75
C LEU A 281 -14.31 -14.25 -10.76
N TYR A 282 -13.96 -15.45 -10.32
CA TYR A 282 -13.44 -16.48 -11.23
C TYR A 282 -14.59 -17.12 -12.00
N ASP A 283 -14.67 -16.82 -13.29
CA ASP A 283 -15.56 -17.47 -14.23
C ASP A 283 -14.97 -18.84 -14.60
N LYS A 284 -15.72 -19.91 -14.31
CA LYS A 284 -15.30 -21.31 -14.52
C LYS A 284 -15.33 -21.71 -16.00
N ASP A 285 -16.23 -21.13 -16.78
CA ASP A 285 -16.45 -21.47 -18.18
C ASP A 285 -15.45 -20.72 -19.07
N ALA A 286 -15.26 -19.43 -18.80
CA ALA A 286 -14.21 -18.61 -19.43
C ALA A 286 -12.81 -18.85 -18.83
N LYS A 287 -12.70 -19.62 -17.73
CA LYS A 287 -11.48 -19.97 -16.99
C LYS A 287 -10.59 -18.79 -16.59
N LYS A 288 -11.21 -17.64 -16.33
CA LYS A 288 -10.53 -16.36 -16.09
C LYS A 288 -11.23 -15.56 -15.00
N VAL A 289 -10.51 -14.58 -14.47
CA VAL A 289 -11.09 -13.58 -13.58
C VAL A 289 -11.86 -12.55 -14.41
N VAL A 290 -13.08 -12.21 -13.99
CA VAL A 290 -14.00 -11.31 -14.71
C VAL A 290 -14.50 -10.24 -13.75
N SER A 291 -14.21 -8.98 -14.06
CA SER A 291 -14.73 -7.80 -13.37
C SER A 291 -16.25 -7.78 -13.35
N GLN A 292 -16.81 -7.38 -12.21
CA GLN A 292 -18.24 -7.21 -11.96
C GLN A 292 -18.52 -5.72 -11.65
N PRO A 293 -18.44 -4.82 -12.65
CA PRO A 293 -18.70 -3.40 -12.44
C PRO A 293 -20.15 -3.17 -12.02
N GLU A 294 -20.35 -2.33 -11.01
CA GLU A 294 -21.67 -1.84 -10.63
C GLU A 294 -22.15 -0.77 -11.62
N GLU A 295 -23.45 -0.78 -11.95
CA GLU A 295 -24.02 0.16 -12.92
C GLU A 295 -23.93 1.61 -12.42
N GLY A 296 -23.40 2.50 -13.25
CA GLY A 296 -23.21 3.92 -12.92
C GLY A 296 -21.98 4.23 -12.06
N MET A 297 -21.29 3.22 -11.51
CA MET A 297 -20.08 3.44 -10.72
C MET A 297 -18.87 3.79 -11.60
N LYS A 298 -18.15 4.85 -11.20
CA LYS A 298 -16.90 5.29 -11.84
C LYS A 298 -15.70 4.86 -11.02
N TYR A 299 -15.04 3.82 -11.48
CA TYR A 299 -13.80 3.31 -10.89
C TYR A 299 -12.60 4.20 -11.27
N THR A 300 -11.59 4.22 -10.41
CA THR A 300 -10.40 5.07 -10.54
C THR A 300 -9.54 4.66 -11.73
N TYR A 301 -9.36 3.35 -11.95
CA TYR A 301 -8.45 2.82 -12.98
C TYR A 301 -9.13 1.90 -14.00
N PHE A 302 -10.36 1.46 -13.77
CA PHE A 302 -11.04 0.52 -14.68
C PHE A 302 -11.83 1.21 -15.79
N ASN A 303 -11.68 0.68 -17.01
CA ASN A 303 -12.48 1.05 -18.18
C ASN A 303 -13.09 -0.24 -18.78
N ALA A 304 -14.42 -0.29 -18.92
CA ALA A 304 -15.13 -1.44 -19.46
C ALA A 304 -14.95 -1.65 -20.98
N GLU A 305 -14.57 -0.60 -21.70
CA GLU A 305 -14.32 -0.62 -23.15
C GLU A 305 -12.87 -0.99 -23.51
N ALA A 306 -11.95 -0.95 -22.52
CA ALA A 306 -10.55 -1.28 -22.74
C ALA A 306 -10.37 -2.75 -23.15
N SER A 307 -9.58 -2.98 -24.20
CA SER A 307 -9.29 -4.33 -24.65
C SER A 307 -8.34 -5.07 -23.70
N ALA A 308 -8.29 -6.39 -23.84
CA ALA A 308 -7.29 -7.22 -23.15
C ALA A 308 -5.83 -6.93 -23.59
N LYS A 309 -5.61 -6.09 -24.61
CA LYS A 309 -4.27 -5.63 -25.04
C LYS A 309 -3.89 -4.26 -24.45
N GLU A 310 -4.81 -3.59 -23.78
CA GLU A 310 -4.58 -2.31 -23.08
C GLU A 310 -4.66 -2.50 -21.57
N THR A 311 -5.58 -3.36 -21.12
CA THR A 311 -5.80 -3.68 -19.71
C THR A 311 -4.55 -4.27 -19.07
N ASN A 312 -4.16 -3.73 -17.90
CA ASN A 312 -2.99 -4.13 -17.14
C ASN A 312 -1.67 -4.11 -17.93
N GLN A 313 -1.56 -3.26 -18.97
CA GLN A 313 -0.31 -3.07 -19.71
C GLN A 313 0.48 -1.87 -19.20
N PRO A 314 1.83 -2.00 -19.11
CA PRO A 314 2.69 -0.88 -18.77
C PRO A 314 2.67 0.19 -19.86
N PRO A 315 2.81 1.49 -19.51
CA PRO A 315 2.88 2.55 -20.51
C PRO A 315 4.07 2.40 -21.46
N CYS A 316 5.18 1.81 -21.01
CA CYS A 316 6.32 1.46 -21.85
C CYS A 316 6.42 -0.07 -21.96
N GLY A 317 6.87 -0.60 -23.11
CA GLY A 317 7.17 -2.03 -23.22
C GLY A 317 8.28 -2.42 -22.24
N LEU A 318 8.12 -3.52 -21.49
CA LEU A 318 9.05 -3.97 -20.44
C LEU A 318 10.51 -4.15 -20.91
N SER A 319 10.74 -4.26 -22.23
CA SER A 319 12.07 -4.36 -22.86
C SER A 319 12.36 -3.23 -23.87
N ASN A 320 11.46 -2.27 -24.05
CA ASN A 320 11.62 -1.17 -25.00
C ASN A 320 10.97 0.13 -24.47
N THR A 321 11.82 1.01 -23.95
CA THR A 321 11.44 2.31 -23.36
C THR A 321 11.28 3.44 -24.39
N THR A 322 11.46 3.16 -25.69
CA THR A 322 11.45 4.20 -26.74
C THR A 322 10.05 4.53 -27.25
N ASN A 323 9.11 3.57 -27.14
CA ASN A 323 7.73 3.69 -27.62
C ASN A 323 6.74 3.55 -26.46
N CYS A 324 6.73 4.53 -25.56
CA CYS A 324 5.75 4.56 -24.48
C CYS A 324 4.44 5.21 -24.95
N LEU A 325 3.34 4.92 -24.25
CA LEU A 325 2.13 5.75 -24.26
C LEU A 325 2.48 7.19 -23.79
N PRO A 326 1.64 8.19 -24.09
CA PRO A 326 1.73 9.51 -23.46
C PRO A 326 1.53 9.46 -21.93
N PHE A 327 2.11 10.41 -21.20
CA PHE A 327 1.88 10.57 -19.75
C PHE A 327 0.49 11.15 -19.43
N THR A 328 -0.35 11.35 -20.45
CA THR A 328 -1.73 11.82 -20.36
C THR A 328 -2.73 10.77 -20.84
N THR A 329 -2.32 9.50 -20.93
CA THR A 329 -3.17 8.40 -21.39
C THR A 329 -3.50 7.49 -20.21
N PRO A 330 -4.78 7.35 -19.81
CA PRO A 330 -5.21 6.46 -18.74
C PRO A 330 -4.67 5.04 -18.94
N ASN A 331 -4.21 4.43 -17.86
CA ASN A 331 -3.76 3.05 -17.84
C ASN A 331 -4.92 2.17 -17.31
N PRO A 332 -5.72 1.53 -18.19
CA PRO A 332 -6.86 0.75 -17.73
C PRO A 332 -6.41 -0.48 -16.94
N LEU A 333 -6.92 -0.63 -15.73
CA LEU A 333 -6.66 -1.77 -14.86
C LEU A 333 -7.90 -2.61 -14.62
N ALA A 334 -7.70 -3.91 -14.51
CA ALA A 334 -8.68 -4.86 -13.99
C ALA A 334 -7.99 -5.83 -13.04
N ARG A 335 -8.75 -6.38 -12.07
CA ARG A 335 -8.19 -7.37 -11.16
C ARG A 335 -7.88 -8.67 -11.90
N TYR A 336 -6.59 -8.98 -12.02
CA TYR A 336 -6.12 -10.25 -12.57
C TYR A 336 -6.00 -11.31 -11.47
N THR A 337 -5.41 -10.94 -10.34
CA THR A 337 -5.22 -11.83 -9.19
C THR A 337 -6.36 -11.64 -8.19
N PRO A 338 -7.21 -12.67 -7.94
CA PRO A 338 -8.32 -12.55 -7.01
C PRO A 338 -7.86 -12.24 -5.59
N ILE A 339 -8.73 -11.56 -4.84
CA ILE A 339 -8.61 -11.49 -3.37
C ILE A 339 -8.84 -12.91 -2.83
N TYR A 340 -7.98 -13.36 -1.92
CA TYR A 340 -8.09 -14.69 -1.33
C TYR A 340 -9.38 -14.81 -0.52
N ALA A 341 -10.06 -15.96 -0.60
CA ALA A 341 -11.36 -16.15 0.06
C ALA A 341 -11.32 -15.93 1.58
N SER A 342 -10.18 -16.19 2.24
CA SER A 342 -9.94 -15.86 3.65
C SER A 342 -9.93 -14.35 3.90
N ALA A 343 -9.18 -13.60 3.09
CA ALA A 343 -9.10 -12.14 3.18
C ALA A 343 -10.44 -11.49 2.80
N ALA A 344 -11.13 -11.97 1.76
CA ALA A 344 -12.45 -11.49 1.36
C ALA A 344 -13.49 -11.66 2.49
N LYS A 345 -13.54 -12.84 3.14
CA LYS A 345 -14.39 -13.07 4.32
C LYS A 345 -14.04 -12.12 5.46
N LEU A 346 -12.75 -11.92 5.73
CA LEU A 346 -12.30 -11.03 6.80
C LEU A 346 -12.60 -9.54 6.49
N ASN A 347 -12.51 -9.13 5.23
CA ASN A 347 -12.89 -7.79 4.79
C ASN A 347 -14.36 -7.51 5.11
N SER A 348 -15.28 -8.44 4.84
CA SER A 348 -16.69 -8.29 5.24
C SER A 348 -16.90 -8.17 6.75
N GLU A 349 -16.06 -8.82 7.56
CA GLU A 349 -16.10 -8.68 9.03
C GLU A 349 -15.58 -7.32 9.50
N PHE A 350 -14.56 -6.75 8.83
CA PHE A 350 -14.05 -5.42 9.15
C PHE A 350 -14.91 -4.29 8.58
N GLU A 351 -15.48 -4.43 7.39
CA GLU A 351 -16.46 -3.51 6.80
C GLU A 351 -17.62 -3.26 7.76
N LEU A 352 -18.20 -4.33 8.34
CA LEU A 352 -19.26 -4.22 9.34
C LEU A 352 -18.81 -3.49 10.62
N LYS A 353 -17.54 -3.63 11.05
CA LYS A 353 -16.97 -2.96 12.22
C LYS A 353 -16.55 -1.50 11.97
N LEU A 354 -16.26 -1.17 10.71
CA LEU A 354 -15.76 0.12 10.26
C LEU A 354 -16.83 0.96 9.56
N LYS A 355 -18.08 0.48 9.53
CA LYS A 355 -19.20 1.11 8.84
C LYS A 355 -19.42 2.56 9.27
N GLY A 356 -19.57 3.46 8.30
CA GLY A 356 -19.68 4.90 8.52
C GLY A 356 -18.35 5.58 8.86
N THR A 357 -17.22 4.90 8.65
CA THR A 357 -15.87 5.46 8.76
C THR A 357 -15.17 5.36 7.41
N VAL A 358 -14.20 6.24 7.16
CA VAL A 358 -13.43 6.25 5.90
C VAL A 358 -12.78 4.90 5.56
N LEU A 359 -12.47 4.09 6.58
CA LEU A 359 -11.83 2.78 6.42
C LEU A 359 -12.74 1.70 5.83
N GLU A 360 -14.07 1.91 5.76
CA GLU A 360 -14.98 0.99 5.07
C GLU A 360 -14.73 0.93 3.55
N ASN A 361 -14.04 1.93 2.99
CA ASN A 361 -13.72 2.02 1.56
C ASN A 361 -12.37 1.38 1.20
N TYR A 362 -11.77 0.60 2.12
CA TYR A 362 -10.49 -0.07 1.93
C TYR A 362 -10.63 -1.58 2.15
N GLN A 363 -9.83 -2.38 1.43
CA GLN A 363 -9.84 -3.83 1.51
C GLN A 363 -8.41 -4.40 1.58
N LEU A 364 -8.20 -5.43 2.40
CA LEU A 364 -6.98 -6.25 2.41
C LEU A 364 -7.03 -7.22 1.22
N ILE A 365 -5.96 -7.33 0.43
CA ILE A 365 -5.84 -8.40 -0.57
C ILE A 365 -5.45 -9.72 0.10
N SER A 366 -4.36 -9.66 0.89
CA SER A 366 -3.94 -10.64 1.89
C SER A 366 -2.66 -10.13 2.57
N THR A 367 -2.15 -10.89 3.53
CA THR A 367 -0.84 -10.70 4.14
C THR A 367 0.12 -11.78 3.66
N GLN A 368 1.24 -11.42 3.04
CA GLN A 368 2.28 -12.38 2.70
C GLN A 368 3.29 -12.56 3.85
N TRP A 369 3.64 -13.81 4.10
CA TRP A 369 4.57 -14.23 5.16
C TRP A 369 5.26 -15.55 4.76
N PRO A 370 6.45 -15.86 5.30
CA PRO A 370 7.17 -17.11 5.04
C PRO A 370 6.64 -18.27 5.91
N THR A 371 6.26 -19.41 5.32
CA THR A 371 5.78 -20.56 6.12
C THR A 371 6.88 -21.33 6.87
N ASP A 372 8.12 -21.29 6.38
CA ASP A 372 9.32 -21.84 7.00
C ASP A 372 10.37 -20.75 7.33
N PRO A 373 10.04 -19.74 8.17
CA PRO A 373 10.85 -18.53 8.40
C PRO A 373 12.26 -18.81 8.91
N ASN A 374 12.44 -19.95 9.57
CA ASN A 374 13.66 -20.34 10.28
C ASN A 374 14.45 -21.46 9.57
N ASN A 375 14.04 -21.89 8.37
CA ASN A 375 14.73 -22.93 7.60
C ASN A 375 16.11 -22.45 7.11
N PRO A 376 17.25 -22.98 7.60
CA PRO A 376 18.56 -22.50 7.19
C PRO A 376 18.87 -22.78 5.71
N SER A 377 18.25 -23.81 5.14
CA SER A 377 18.38 -24.17 3.72
C SER A 377 17.48 -23.34 2.80
N ASN A 378 16.60 -22.52 3.36
CA ASN A 378 15.70 -21.63 2.64
C ASN A 378 15.65 -20.25 3.32
N PRO A 379 16.64 -19.37 3.10
CA PRO A 379 16.77 -18.10 3.81
C PRO A 379 15.60 -17.12 3.55
N LEU A 380 14.82 -17.31 2.48
CA LEU A 380 13.62 -16.54 2.18
C LEU A 380 12.34 -17.11 2.84
N GLY A 381 12.43 -18.32 3.40
CA GLY A 381 11.27 -19.15 3.62
C GLY A 381 10.45 -19.35 2.33
N THR A 382 9.21 -19.80 2.49
CA THR A 382 8.28 -20.07 1.40
C THR A 382 7.16 -19.04 1.50
N PRO A 383 7.17 -17.97 0.68
CA PRO A 383 6.16 -16.93 0.74
C PRO A 383 4.76 -17.49 0.49
N THR A 384 3.85 -17.21 1.41
CA THR A 384 2.43 -17.53 1.29
C THR A 384 1.59 -16.30 1.68
N PRO A 385 0.47 -16.02 1.00
CA PRO A 385 0.04 -16.68 -0.23
C PRO A 385 0.79 -16.10 -1.46
N THR A 386 0.75 -16.81 -2.59
CA THR A 386 1.31 -16.37 -3.87
C THR A 386 0.37 -16.75 -5.04
N PRO A 387 0.28 -15.92 -6.09
CA PRO A 387 0.78 -14.54 -6.20
C PRO A 387 -0.03 -13.57 -5.32
N LEU A 388 0.58 -12.46 -4.89
CA LEU A 388 -0.11 -11.41 -4.12
C LEU A 388 0.04 -10.06 -4.82
N ALA A 389 -1.08 -9.42 -5.18
CA ALA A 389 -1.06 -8.22 -6.01
C ALA A 389 -2.16 -7.19 -5.66
N ASN A 390 -1.72 -5.98 -5.34
CA ASN A 390 -2.49 -4.75 -5.30
C ASN A 390 -2.64 -4.19 -6.71
N THR A 391 -3.79 -3.62 -7.06
CA THR A 391 -3.97 -3.05 -8.41
C THR A 391 -3.08 -1.84 -8.69
N THR A 392 -2.66 -1.08 -7.68
CA THR A 392 -1.82 0.12 -7.89
C THR A 392 -0.33 -0.09 -7.65
N MET A 393 0.05 -1.15 -6.92
CA MET A 393 1.45 -1.46 -6.60
C MET A 393 2.01 -2.62 -7.43
N GLU A 394 1.16 -3.48 -7.98
CA GLU A 394 1.54 -4.60 -8.84
C GLU A 394 0.85 -4.53 -10.22
N SER A 395 0.36 -3.35 -10.60
CA SER A 395 -0.51 -3.02 -11.75
C SER A 395 -0.33 -3.92 -12.98
N TYR A 396 0.92 -4.10 -13.42
CA TYR A 396 1.29 -4.80 -14.66
C TYR A 396 2.01 -6.14 -14.43
N ILE A 397 2.22 -6.56 -13.17
CA ILE A 397 2.85 -7.85 -12.79
C ILE A 397 1.95 -8.71 -11.89
N GLN A 398 0.66 -8.41 -11.82
CA GLN A 398 -0.28 -9.03 -10.87
C GLN A 398 -0.22 -10.57 -10.84
N SER A 399 -0.01 -11.19 -12.00
CA SER A 399 0.04 -12.65 -12.20
C SER A 399 1.27 -13.34 -11.59
N SER A 400 2.37 -12.61 -11.40
CA SER A 400 3.67 -13.12 -10.96
C SER A 400 4.19 -12.47 -9.67
N SER A 401 3.46 -11.52 -9.10
CA SER A 401 3.94 -10.77 -7.93
C SER A 401 4.13 -11.64 -6.68
N ASN A 402 5.25 -11.37 -6.01
CA ASN A 402 5.63 -11.92 -4.72
C ASN A 402 6.52 -10.90 -4.00
N CYS A 403 5.98 -10.25 -2.97
CA CYS A 403 6.62 -9.16 -2.24
C CYS A 403 7.94 -9.61 -1.59
N ILE A 404 7.95 -10.75 -0.89
CA ILE A 404 9.14 -11.31 -0.23
C ILE A 404 10.23 -11.60 -1.27
N ASN A 405 9.90 -12.26 -2.39
CA ASN A 405 10.89 -12.57 -3.42
C ASN A 405 11.45 -11.28 -4.05
N CYS A 406 10.61 -10.30 -4.39
CA CYS A 406 11.04 -9.03 -4.94
C CYS A 406 11.98 -8.29 -3.96
N HIS A 407 11.52 -8.03 -2.74
CA HIS A 407 12.30 -7.32 -1.73
C HIS A 407 13.55 -8.08 -1.24
N SER A 408 13.59 -9.41 -1.34
CA SER A 408 14.82 -10.18 -1.05
C SER A 408 16.00 -9.81 -1.95
N THR A 409 15.74 -9.19 -3.10
CA THR A 409 16.79 -8.71 -4.00
C THR A 409 17.48 -7.45 -3.47
N ALA A 410 16.84 -6.68 -2.59
CA ALA A 410 17.34 -5.39 -2.10
C ALA A 410 18.74 -5.46 -1.48
N THR A 411 19.59 -4.51 -1.87
CA THR A 411 20.96 -4.33 -1.39
C THR A 411 21.26 -2.87 -1.13
N LEU A 412 22.32 -2.59 -0.39
CA LEU A 412 22.99 -1.30 -0.50
C LEU A 412 23.47 -1.10 -1.95
N PRO A 413 23.43 0.14 -2.46
CA PRO A 413 24.12 0.53 -3.69
C PRO A 413 25.60 0.13 -3.70
N ASP A 414 26.13 -0.09 -4.89
CA ASP A 414 27.56 -0.26 -5.25
C ASP A 414 28.31 -1.48 -4.67
N ASN A 415 27.99 -1.95 -3.45
CA ASN A 415 28.66 -3.07 -2.80
C ASN A 415 27.82 -4.37 -2.70
N GLY A 416 26.52 -4.31 -2.97
CA GLY A 416 25.66 -5.49 -3.04
C GLY A 416 25.33 -6.17 -1.70
N ILE A 417 25.65 -5.54 -0.57
CA ILE A 417 25.31 -6.04 0.77
C ILE A 417 23.78 -6.07 0.93
N LYS A 418 23.22 -7.18 1.41
CA LYS A 418 21.77 -7.32 1.58
C LYS A 418 21.22 -6.30 2.57
N ALA A 419 20.20 -5.56 2.14
CA ALA A 419 19.59 -4.44 2.85
C ALA A 419 18.37 -4.84 3.72
N ASP A 420 18.29 -6.11 4.12
CA ASP A 420 17.18 -6.66 4.95
C ASP A 420 15.78 -6.23 4.46
N TYR A 421 15.53 -6.50 3.17
CA TYR A 421 14.29 -6.21 2.44
C TYR A 421 13.98 -4.73 2.14
N SER A 422 14.81 -3.79 2.62
CA SER A 422 14.67 -2.36 2.32
C SER A 422 15.35 -1.96 1.02
N PHE A 423 14.60 -1.41 0.07
CA PHE A 423 15.16 -0.75 -1.11
C PHE A 423 15.48 0.73 -0.88
N LEU A 424 15.09 1.32 0.26
CA LEU A 424 15.16 2.77 0.47
C LEU A 424 16.59 3.31 0.46
N PHE A 425 17.61 2.47 0.71
CA PHE A 425 19.03 2.85 0.59
C PHE A 425 19.46 3.25 -0.83
N PHE A 426 18.66 2.98 -1.87
CA PHE A 426 18.90 3.51 -3.22
C PHE A 426 18.62 5.03 -3.34
N GLU A 427 17.91 5.63 -2.38
CA GLU A 427 17.73 7.08 -2.26
C GLU A 427 18.93 7.78 -1.58
N ALA A 428 19.90 7.03 -1.04
CA ALA A 428 21.00 7.59 -0.26
C ALA A 428 21.98 8.39 -1.13
N HIS A 429 22.20 9.65 -0.75
CA HIS A 429 23.24 10.51 -1.30
C HIS A 429 24.56 10.34 -0.52
N SER A 430 25.67 10.61 -1.20
CA SER A 430 27.01 10.57 -0.62
C SER A 430 27.44 11.97 -0.16
N SER A 431 28.08 12.06 1.01
CA SER A 431 28.79 13.27 1.43
C SER A 431 30.16 13.44 0.75
N ASP A 432 30.76 12.33 0.28
CA ASP A 432 31.94 12.36 -0.61
C ASP A 432 31.58 12.83 -2.02
N LYS A 433 32.46 13.66 -2.61
CA LYS A 433 32.28 14.37 -3.89
C LYS A 433 33.14 13.83 -5.04
#